data_AF-A0AAX4J0K9-F1
#
_entry.id   AF-A0AAX4J0K9-F1
#
_cell.length_a   1.000
_cell.length_b   1.000
_cell.length_c   1.000
_cell.angle_alpha   90.00
_cell.angle_beta   90.00
_cell.angle_gamma   90.00
#
_symmetry.space_group_name_H-M   'P 1'
#
loop_
_entity.id
_entity.type
_entity.pdbx_description
1 polymer ?
#
loop_
_entity_poly.entity_id
_entity_poly.type
_entity_poly.pdbx_seq_one_letter_code
_entity_poly.pdbx_strand_id
1 'polypeptide(L)'
;MQGTTASGFVDFYESNRDSLPSTPINPSIKVIAPWRLSELYQRFQGRNDLLDYAAEKGIPVTSTKAKPYSMDDNFAHCSYGAGILEDPNVTPLKGLWTKTVSPLKAPDALLDITIHFEKGLPVKVATPEQTAAIPGYNSKTALRLA
;
A
#
# COMPACT_ATOMS: atom_id res chain seq x y z
N MET A 1 31.70 -22.63 -36.98
CA MET A 1 32.42 -21.61 -36.18
C MET A 1 32.27 -20.30 -36.92
N GLN A 2 31.76 -19.17 -36.44
CA GLN A 2 31.26 -18.65 -35.16
C GLN A 2 29.94 -17.92 -35.52
N GLY A 3 28.86 -18.00 -34.76
CA GLY A 3 28.73 -17.45 -33.40
C GLY A 3 27.90 -16.16 -33.47
N THR A 4 26.59 -16.27 -33.73
CA THR A 4 25.65 -15.15 -33.69
C THR A 4 25.35 -14.82 -32.23
N THR A 5 25.87 -13.69 -31.74
CA THR A 5 25.61 -13.19 -30.40
C THR A 5 24.23 -12.53 -30.35
N ALA A 6 23.26 -13.21 -29.74
CA ALA A 6 22.00 -12.62 -29.30
C ALA A 6 22.29 -11.68 -28.12
N SER A 7 22.62 -10.42 -28.43
CA SER A 7 22.77 -9.36 -27.45
C SER A 7 21.40 -8.75 -27.14
N GLY A 8 20.89 -8.98 -25.93
CA GLY A 8 19.72 -8.24 -25.44
C GLY A 8 18.84 -8.94 -24.41
N PHE A 9 19.33 -9.94 -23.68
CA PHE A 9 18.67 -10.37 -22.44
C PHE A 9 19.06 -9.38 -21.33
N VAL A 10 18.19 -8.41 -21.07
CA VAL A 10 18.30 -7.51 -19.93
C VAL A 10 17.52 -8.15 -18.78
N ASP A 11 18.11 -9.17 -18.16
CA ASP A 11 17.67 -9.65 -16.85
C ASP A 11 18.33 -8.78 -15.78
N PHE A 12 17.58 -7.81 -15.26
CA PHE A 12 17.90 -7.16 -13.99
C PHE A 12 16.80 -7.51 -12.99
N TYR A 13 17.02 -8.62 -12.30
CA TYR A 13 16.31 -8.98 -11.07
C TYR A 13 17.12 -8.49 -9.88
N GLU A 14 16.66 -7.42 -9.24
CA GLU A 14 16.58 -7.31 -7.77
C GLU A 14 15.86 -6.01 -7.37
N SER A 15 14.77 -6.15 -6.61
CA SER A 15 14.26 -5.18 -5.62
C SER A 15 12.90 -5.66 -5.09
N ASN A 16 12.93 -6.29 -3.92
CA ASN A 16 11.94 -6.33 -2.83
C ASN A 16 10.43 -6.41 -3.16
N ARG A 17 9.83 -7.52 -2.70
CA ARG A 17 8.42 -7.97 -2.71
C ARG A 17 7.74 -8.11 -4.09
N ASP A 18 7.96 -7.16 -5.00
CA ASP A 18 7.45 -7.23 -6.38
C ASP A 18 8.39 -7.99 -7.32
N SER A 19 9.61 -8.34 -6.87
CA SER A 19 10.59 -9.11 -7.65
C SER A 19 10.38 -10.63 -7.61
N LEU A 20 9.37 -11.15 -6.90
CA LEU A 20 9.14 -12.60 -6.74
C LEU A 20 7.85 -13.14 -7.38
N PRO A 21 7.00 -12.29 -8.03
CA PRO A 21 6.16 -12.76 -9.13
C PRO A 21 6.31 -11.87 -10.37
N SER A 22 7.50 -11.33 -10.67
CA SER A 22 7.73 -10.65 -11.95
C SER A 22 8.05 -11.60 -13.11
N THR A 23 8.12 -12.92 -12.86
CA THR A 23 7.82 -13.87 -13.92
C THR A 23 6.34 -13.68 -14.21
N PRO A 24 5.97 -13.11 -15.37
CA PRO A 24 4.58 -12.99 -15.66
C PRO A 24 4.02 -14.41 -15.68
N ILE A 25 2.84 -14.59 -15.09
CA ILE A 25 2.09 -15.85 -15.13
C ILE A 25 2.05 -16.39 -16.58
N ASN A 26 2.17 -15.47 -17.57
CA ASN A 26 2.50 -15.75 -18.95
C ASN A 26 3.85 -15.10 -19.39
N PRO A 27 4.93 -15.87 -19.62
CA PRO A 27 6.23 -15.35 -20.04
C PRO A 27 6.24 -14.65 -21.42
N SER A 28 5.16 -14.77 -22.21
CA SER A 28 5.03 -14.13 -23.52
C SER A 28 4.64 -12.64 -23.42
N ILE A 29 4.28 -12.15 -22.23
CA ILE A 29 3.90 -10.75 -22.02
C ILE A 29 5.15 -9.90 -21.89
N LYS A 30 5.27 -8.88 -22.74
CA LYS A 30 6.31 -7.86 -22.62
C LYS A 30 5.95 -6.87 -21.51
N VAL A 31 6.80 -6.77 -20.49
CA VAL A 31 6.65 -5.81 -19.39
C VAL A 31 7.34 -4.49 -19.76
N ILE A 32 6.66 -3.38 -19.56
CA ILE A 32 7.23 -2.03 -19.64
C ILE A 32 7.12 -1.40 -18.26
N ALA A 33 8.26 -1.10 -17.63
CA ALA A 33 8.33 -0.45 -16.32
C ALA A 33 8.95 0.95 -16.50
N PRO A 34 8.14 2.03 -16.60
CA PRO A 34 8.60 3.37 -16.93
C PRO A 34 9.75 3.89 -16.06
N TRP A 35 9.69 3.64 -14.76
CA TRP A 35 10.73 4.06 -13.80
C TRP A 35 12.07 3.33 -13.95
N ARG A 36 12.17 2.31 -14.81
CA ARG A 36 13.43 1.61 -15.16
C ARG A 36 14.00 2.01 -16.52
N LEU A 37 13.26 2.81 -17.30
CA LEU A 37 13.73 3.31 -18.60
C LEU A 37 14.56 4.58 -18.39
N SER A 38 15.81 4.59 -18.86
CA SER A 38 16.72 5.74 -18.75
C SER A 38 16.10 7.02 -19.27
N GLU A 39 15.44 6.93 -20.42
CA GLU A 39 14.73 8.03 -21.06
C GLU A 39 13.71 8.72 -20.14
N LEU A 40 13.04 7.97 -19.27
CA LEU A 40 11.97 8.48 -18.42
C LEU A 40 12.48 8.89 -17.03
N TYR A 41 13.29 8.07 -16.35
CA TYR A 41 13.81 8.46 -15.04
C TYR A 41 14.85 9.58 -15.14
N GLN A 42 15.52 9.77 -16.29
CA GLN A 42 16.38 10.94 -16.52
C GLN A 42 15.55 12.19 -16.83
N ARG A 43 14.43 12.05 -17.55
CA ARG A 43 13.54 13.17 -17.88
C ARG A 43 12.75 13.68 -16.67
N PHE A 44 12.32 12.78 -15.78
CA PHE A 44 11.53 13.10 -14.61
C PHE A 44 12.31 12.76 -13.34
N GLN A 45 12.94 13.75 -12.72
CA GLN A 45 13.80 13.59 -11.52
C GLN A 45 13.00 13.50 -10.21
N GLY A 46 11.67 13.46 -10.28
CA GLY A 46 10.85 13.23 -9.10
C GLY A 46 9.44 13.75 -9.25
N ARG A 47 8.76 13.85 -8.10
CA ARG A 47 7.34 14.19 -8.02
C ARG A 47 7.02 15.57 -8.62
N ASN A 48 7.89 16.57 -8.46
CA ASN A 48 7.62 17.92 -8.95
C ASN A 48 7.54 17.97 -10.47
N ASP A 49 8.51 17.37 -11.18
CA ASP A 49 8.51 17.32 -12.64
C ASP A 49 7.27 16.61 -13.21
N LEU A 50 6.81 15.55 -12.53
CA LEU A 50 5.59 14.84 -12.90
C LEU A 50 4.33 15.68 -12.68
N LEU A 51 4.27 16.48 -11.59
CA LEU A 51 3.14 17.36 -11.32
C LEU A 51 3.08 18.48 -12.37
N ASP A 52 4.22 19.06 -12.72
CA ASP A 52 4.30 20.10 -13.73
C ASP A 52 3.93 19.54 -15.13
N TYR A 53 4.41 18.32 -15.47
CA TYR A 53 3.99 17.61 -16.67
C TYR A 53 2.49 17.30 -16.70
N ALA A 54 1.93 16.84 -15.57
CA ALA A 54 0.49 16.60 -15.46
C ALA A 54 -0.32 17.88 -15.66
N ALA A 55 0.12 19.01 -15.11
CA ALA A 55 -0.50 20.31 -15.33
C ALA A 55 -0.42 20.75 -16.80
N GLU A 56 0.75 20.64 -17.44
CA GLU A 56 0.93 20.95 -18.86
C GLU A 56 0.02 20.11 -19.78
N LYS A 57 -0.16 18.83 -19.44
CA LYS A 57 -1.00 17.90 -20.21
C LYS A 57 -2.47 17.87 -19.78
N GLY A 58 -2.87 18.68 -18.80
CA GLY A 58 -4.24 18.70 -18.28
C GLY A 58 -4.67 17.39 -17.61
N ILE A 59 -3.74 16.62 -17.06
CA ILE A 59 -4.01 15.38 -16.35
C ILE A 59 -4.43 15.71 -14.91
N PRO A 60 -5.66 15.36 -14.48
CA PRO A 60 -6.11 15.64 -13.13
C PRO A 60 -5.33 14.78 -12.13
N VAL A 61 -4.73 15.44 -11.13
CA VAL A 61 -3.96 14.79 -10.05
C VAL A 61 -4.48 15.25 -8.69
N THR A 62 -4.63 14.30 -7.77
CA THR A 62 -5.00 14.56 -6.37
C THR A 62 -3.78 14.87 -5.49
N SER A 63 -2.60 14.47 -5.95
CA SER A 63 -1.31 14.79 -5.33
C SER A 63 -1.02 16.27 -5.47
N THR A 64 -0.71 16.91 -4.34
CA THR A 64 -0.34 18.32 -4.29
C THR A 64 1.04 18.47 -3.67
N LYS A 65 1.74 19.57 -3.98
CA LYS A 65 3.00 19.93 -3.33
C LYS A 65 2.85 20.06 -1.79
N ALA A 66 1.62 20.25 -1.29
CA ALA A 66 1.29 20.39 0.12
C ALA A 66 1.15 19.05 0.91
N LYS A 67 1.10 17.90 0.24
CA LYS A 67 1.15 16.58 0.89
C LYS A 67 2.50 15.92 0.59
N PRO A 68 3.57 16.25 1.34
CA PRO A 68 4.93 15.83 1.05
C PRO A 68 5.20 14.41 1.56
N TYR A 69 4.27 13.48 1.35
CA TYR A 69 4.44 12.07 1.70
C TYR A 69 3.78 11.18 0.64
N SER A 70 4.25 9.95 0.53
CA SER A 70 3.61 8.86 -0.19
C SER A 70 2.63 8.14 0.71
N MET A 71 1.57 7.61 0.13
CA MET A 71 0.52 6.88 0.84
C MET A 71 0.13 5.65 0.03
N ASP A 72 0.11 4.49 0.68
CA ASP A 72 -0.48 3.26 0.14
C ASP A 72 -1.60 2.82 1.09
N ASP A 73 -2.82 2.78 0.58
CA ASP A 73 -4.04 2.52 1.34
C ASP A 73 -4.74 1.27 0.80
N ASN A 74 -4.90 0.28 1.67
CA ASN A 74 -5.65 -0.94 1.41
C ASN A 74 -6.60 -1.25 2.58
N PHE A 75 -7.38 -2.32 2.44
CA PHE A 75 -8.35 -2.73 3.46
C PHE A 75 -7.70 -2.97 4.83
N ALA A 76 -6.48 -3.52 4.86
CA ALA A 76 -5.81 -3.90 6.10
C ALA A 76 -5.10 -2.72 6.78
N HIS A 77 -4.46 -1.83 6.03
CA HIS A 77 -3.75 -0.68 6.60
C HIS A 77 -3.62 0.49 5.62
N CYS A 78 -3.15 1.62 6.16
CA CYS A 78 -2.57 2.69 5.36
C CYS A 78 -1.11 2.87 5.80
N SER A 79 -0.19 2.87 4.84
CA SER A 79 1.22 3.19 5.07
C SER A 79 1.54 4.60 4.58
N TYR A 80 2.45 5.29 5.29
CA TYR A 80 2.92 6.62 4.95
C TYR A 80 4.45 6.62 4.93
N GLY A 81 5.06 7.30 3.97
CA GLY A 81 6.52 7.41 3.88
C GLY A 81 6.97 8.55 2.96
N ALA A 82 8.28 8.67 2.76
CA ALA A 82 8.93 9.72 1.97
C ALA A 82 8.72 11.16 2.49
N GLY A 83 9.48 12.08 1.89
CA GLY A 83 9.41 13.52 2.19
C GLY A 83 9.71 13.82 3.65
N ILE A 84 8.79 14.46 4.40
CA ILE A 84 9.07 14.84 5.79
C ILE A 84 9.33 13.64 6.72
N LEU A 85 8.88 12.45 6.33
CA LEU A 85 9.02 11.22 7.11
C LEU A 85 10.37 10.52 6.86
N GLU A 86 11.22 11.04 5.99
CA GLU A 86 12.58 10.51 5.77
C GLU A 86 13.55 10.90 6.89
N ASP A 87 13.27 11.99 7.62
CA ASP A 87 14.01 12.34 8.83
C ASP A 87 13.35 11.71 10.06
N PRO A 88 13.98 10.72 10.71
CA PRO A 88 13.42 10.07 11.90
C PRO A 88 13.29 11.00 13.12
N ASN A 89 13.92 12.17 13.10
CA ASN A 89 13.79 13.18 14.16
C ASN A 89 12.59 14.11 13.98
N VAL A 90 11.91 14.05 12.82
CA VAL A 90 10.73 14.85 12.55
C VAL A 90 9.48 14.17 13.09
N THR A 91 8.73 14.88 13.92
CA THR A 91 7.44 14.40 14.40
C THR A 91 6.41 14.44 13.25
N PRO A 92 5.69 13.34 12.99
CA PRO A 92 4.63 13.30 11.98
C PRO A 92 3.54 14.37 12.20
N LEU A 93 3.01 14.91 11.10
CA LEU A 93 1.93 15.90 11.16
C LEU A 93 0.66 15.31 11.79
N LYS A 94 -0.05 16.09 12.61
CA LYS A 94 -1.28 15.62 13.29
C LYS A 94 -2.38 15.15 12.33
N GLY A 95 -2.42 15.68 11.11
CA GLY A 95 -3.37 15.30 10.05
C GLY A 95 -2.87 14.19 9.12
N LEU A 96 -1.75 13.53 9.44
CA LEU A 96 -1.20 12.45 8.63
C LEU A 96 -2.11 11.21 8.65
N TRP A 97 -2.64 10.88 9.83
CA TRP A 97 -3.41 9.65 10.08
C TRP A 97 -4.82 9.77 9.52
N THR A 98 -5.16 8.92 8.55
CA THR A 98 -6.50 8.92 7.90
C THR A 98 -7.41 7.81 8.41
N LYS A 99 -6.86 6.69 8.90
CA LYS A 99 -7.64 5.54 9.38
C LYS A 99 -7.86 5.50 10.89
N THR A 100 -7.05 6.21 11.66
CA THR A 100 -7.07 6.15 13.13
C THR A 100 -7.19 7.53 13.75
N VAL A 101 -7.87 7.60 14.89
CA VAL A 101 -7.84 8.77 15.76
C VAL A 101 -6.59 8.72 16.64
N SER A 102 -6.11 9.88 17.07
CA SER A 102 -5.07 9.93 18.09
C SER A 102 -5.58 9.27 19.38
N PRO A 103 -4.77 8.48 20.10
CA PRO A 103 -5.16 7.92 21.40
C PRO A 103 -5.62 8.98 22.40
N LEU A 104 -5.05 10.19 22.35
CA LEU A 104 -5.45 11.33 23.19
C LEU A 104 -6.85 11.89 22.87
N LYS A 105 -7.45 11.44 21.76
CA LYS A 105 -8.79 11.82 21.31
C LYS A 105 -9.71 10.61 21.17
N ALA A 106 -9.25 9.41 21.53
CA ALA A 106 -10.08 8.22 21.51
C ALA A 106 -11.18 8.35 22.58
N PRO A 107 -12.36 7.74 22.38
CA PRO A 107 -13.38 7.69 23.42
C PRO A 107 -12.86 7.00 24.69
N ASP A 108 -13.18 7.56 25.86
CA ASP A 108 -12.84 6.94 27.16
C ASP A 108 -13.75 5.74 27.50
N ALA A 109 -14.83 5.55 26.75
CA ALA A 109 -15.74 4.43 26.92
C ALA A 109 -15.12 3.15 26.35
N LEU A 110 -15.07 2.10 27.17
CA LEU A 110 -14.66 0.78 26.74
C LEU A 110 -15.67 0.19 25.75
N LEU A 111 -15.16 -0.49 24.73
CA LEU A 111 -15.95 -1.24 23.78
C LEU A 111 -15.58 -2.72 23.88
N ASP A 112 -16.46 -3.51 24.48
CA ASP A 112 -16.32 -4.97 24.52
C ASP A 112 -16.54 -5.54 23.11
N ILE A 113 -15.53 -6.22 22.57
CA ILE A 113 -15.62 -6.88 21.26
C ILE A 113 -15.40 -8.38 21.42
N THR A 114 -16.35 -9.18 20.95
CA THR A 114 -16.20 -10.63 20.88
C THR A 114 -16.03 -11.08 19.43
N ILE A 115 -14.92 -11.75 19.14
CA ILE A 115 -14.62 -12.29 17.82
C ILE A 115 -14.66 -13.81 17.89
N HIS A 116 -15.47 -14.39 17.02
CA HIS A 116 -15.68 -15.82 16.93
C HIS A 116 -14.89 -16.42 15.77
N PHE A 117 -14.26 -17.56 16.02
CA PHE A 117 -13.41 -18.25 15.07
C PHE A 117 -13.92 -19.65 14.75
N GLU A 118 -13.70 -20.05 13.50
CA GLU A 118 -13.82 -21.42 13.03
C GLU A 118 -12.60 -21.75 12.15
N LYS A 119 -11.86 -22.81 12.51
CA LYS A 119 -10.64 -23.24 11.78
C LYS A 119 -9.60 -22.12 11.56
N GLY A 120 -9.47 -21.21 12.53
CA GLY A 120 -8.53 -20.09 12.47
C GLY A 120 -9.01 -18.87 11.68
N LEU A 121 -10.21 -18.91 11.10
CA LEU A 121 -10.81 -17.77 10.40
C LEU A 121 -11.85 -17.07 11.29
N PRO A 122 -11.87 -15.72 11.32
CA PRO A 122 -12.94 -14.99 11.99
C PRO A 122 -14.25 -15.13 11.20
N VAL A 123 -15.31 -15.59 11.85
CA VAL A 123 -16.61 -15.88 11.22
C VAL A 123 -17.76 -15.04 11.76
N LYS A 124 -17.59 -14.44 12.94
CA LYS A 124 -18.57 -13.54 13.55
C LYS A 124 -17.88 -12.52 14.47
N VAL A 125 -18.38 -11.29 14.48
CA VAL A 125 -17.99 -10.23 15.41
C VAL A 125 -19.24 -9.71 16.11
N ALA A 126 -19.15 -9.47 17.42
CA ALA A 126 -20.22 -8.94 18.23
C ALA A 126 -19.72 -7.83 19.16
N THR A 127 -20.46 -6.74 19.21
CA THR A 127 -20.40 -5.66 20.22
C THR A 127 -21.73 -5.66 21.01
N PRO A 128 -21.86 -4.87 22.09
CA PRO A 128 -23.13 -4.73 22.80
C PRO A 128 -24.29 -4.23 21.90
N GLU A 129 -23.99 -3.48 20.84
CA GLU A 129 -24.97 -2.85 19.94
C GLU A 129 -25.21 -3.62 18.65
N GLN A 130 -24.20 -4.33 18.12
CA GLN A 130 -24.27 -4.93 16.80
C GLN A 130 -23.59 -6.30 16.75
N THR A 131 -24.16 -7.20 15.94
CA THR A 131 -23.52 -8.46 15.57
C THR A 131 -23.50 -8.61 14.05
N ALA A 132 -22.36 -9.04 13.51
CA ALA A 132 -22.19 -9.41 12.12
C ALA A 132 -21.60 -10.82 12.03
N ALA A 133 -22.22 -11.69 11.23
CA ALA A 133 -21.83 -13.09 11.09
C ALA A 133 -21.86 -13.53 9.61
N ILE A 134 -20.94 -14.41 9.23
CA ILE A 134 -20.94 -15.06 7.92
C ILE A 134 -21.94 -16.23 7.96
N PRO A 135 -22.97 -16.26 7.09
CA PRO A 135 -23.93 -17.36 7.06
C PRO A 135 -23.26 -18.72 6.80
N GLY A 136 -23.75 -19.77 7.46
CA GLY A 136 -23.27 -21.15 7.27
C GLY A 136 -22.04 -21.54 8.11
N TYR A 137 -21.49 -20.64 8.92
CA TYR A 137 -20.40 -20.93 9.85
C TYR A 137 -20.91 -21.10 11.28
N ASN A 138 -20.40 -22.11 11.98
CA ASN A 138 -20.76 -22.43 13.36
C ASN A 138 -19.51 -22.23 14.23
N SER A 139 -19.40 -21.06 14.84
CA SER A 139 -18.26 -20.74 15.70
C SER A 139 -18.11 -21.71 16.86
N LYS A 140 -16.89 -22.24 17.07
CA LYS A 140 -16.57 -23.13 18.21
C LYS A 140 -15.77 -22.45 19.31
N THR A 141 -15.10 -21.36 18.98
CA THR A 141 -14.22 -20.62 19.90
C THR A 141 -14.49 -19.13 19.75
N ALA A 142 -14.55 -18.41 20.87
CA ALA A 142 -14.68 -16.96 20.91
C ALA A 142 -13.52 -16.35 21.70
N LEU A 143 -12.95 -15.28 21.17
CA LEU A 143 -12.00 -14.42 21.86
C LEU A 143 -12.74 -13.14 22.25
N ARG A 144 -12.70 -12.79 23.54
CA ARG A 144 -13.19 -11.50 24.03
C ARG A 144 -12.03 -10.54 24.19
N LEU A 145 -12.16 -9.38 23.59
CA LEU A 145 -11.27 -8.22 23.74
C LEU A 145 -12.02 -7.22 24.61
N ALA A 146 -11.43 -6.91 25.77
CA ALA A 146 -11.93 -5.95 26.75
C ALA A 146 -10.87 -4.87 26.98
#